data_AF-A0A7W5CBC7-F1
#
_entry.id   AF-A0A7W5CBC7-F1
#
_cell.length_a   1.000
_cell.length_b   1.000
_cell.length_c   1.000
_cell.angle_alpha   90.00
_cell.angle_beta   90.00
_cell.angle_gamma   90.00
#
_symmetry.space_group_name_H-M   'P 1'
#
loop_
_entity.id
_entity.type
_entity.pdbx_description
1 polymer ?
#
loop_
_entity_poly.entity_id
_entity_poly.type
_entity_poly.pdbx_seq_one_letter_code
_entity_poly.pdbx_strand_id
1 'polypeptide(L)'
;MSEEQGKDGEKPVVREAPADAEREAKLKAAAEARAARAAAKEKTESEAGEAAPEVAKPPSPRQPELDRLAALIKSEVSESAVEDAYLNELNGDMPVIIINNSYWREVSRLLKEHGELQFNYLRNVSGVDYETHMEVVYHLYSLSTKREAAFKVKTERDAAAVFSATPVWATANWNEREIYDLLGIDFPGHPDMRRIMMPDDWVGHPLRKDYEPIDPEV
;
A
#
# COMPACT_ATOMS: atom_id res chain seq x y z
N MET A 1 69.30 27.42 27.32
CA MET A 1 68.53 28.68 27.34
C MET A 1 67.32 28.49 26.44
N SER A 2 66.07 28.66 26.82
CA SER A 2 65.33 28.66 28.08
C SER A 2 63.86 28.71 27.61
N GLU A 3 62.97 28.04 28.33
CA GLU A 3 61.53 27.95 28.07
C GLU A 3 60.84 29.32 27.91
N GLU A 4 59.71 29.34 27.19
CA GLU A 4 58.43 29.63 27.87
C GLU A 4 57.23 29.01 27.11
N GLN A 5 56.45 28.23 27.84
CA GLN A 5 55.15 27.70 27.44
C GLN A 5 54.07 28.76 27.68
N GLY A 6 53.05 28.78 26.83
CA GLY A 6 51.78 29.48 27.09
C GLY A 6 50.63 28.69 26.47
N LYS A 7 49.99 27.86 27.28
CA LYS A 7 48.79 27.07 27.01
C LYS A 7 47.59 27.89 27.45
N ASP A 8 46.55 28.05 26.62
CA ASP A 8 45.15 28.15 27.08
C ASP A 8 44.16 28.32 25.90
N GLY A 9 43.05 27.57 25.95
CA GLY A 9 41.77 28.02 25.39
C GLY A 9 41.20 27.25 24.19
N GLU A 10 40.64 26.06 24.46
CA GLU A 10 39.67 25.38 23.59
C GLU A 10 38.37 26.17 23.45
N LYS A 11 37.87 26.34 22.22
CA LYS A 11 36.44 26.29 21.86
C LYS A 11 36.29 25.78 20.41
N PRO A 12 35.54 24.70 20.15
CA PRO A 12 35.25 24.30 18.78
C PRO A 12 34.22 25.28 18.21
N VAL A 13 34.52 25.86 17.03
CA VAL A 13 33.53 26.63 16.27
C VAL A 13 32.61 25.61 15.59
N VAL A 14 31.58 25.19 16.32
CA VAL A 14 30.42 24.48 15.77
C VAL A 14 29.74 25.42 14.78
N ARG A 15 29.89 25.14 13.48
CA ARG A 15 28.99 25.69 12.43
C ARG A 15 27.79 24.75 12.32
N GLU A 16 26.93 24.76 13.34
CA GLU A 16 25.52 24.39 13.20
C GLU A 16 24.74 25.65 12.76
N ALA A 17 23.56 25.45 12.16
CA ALA A 17 22.52 26.45 11.92
C ALA A 17 22.53 27.25 10.59
N PRO A 18 22.58 26.58 9.42
CA PRO A 18 21.50 26.89 8.47
C PRO A 18 20.77 25.67 7.87
N ALA A 19 21.40 24.50 7.81
CA ALA A 19 20.82 23.30 7.19
C ALA A 19 19.69 22.68 8.03
N ASP A 20 19.82 22.66 9.36
CA ASP A 20 18.79 22.11 10.25
C ASP A 20 17.56 22.99 10.32
N ALA A 21 17.72 24.32 10.30
CA ALA A 21 16.61 25.27 10.29
C ALA A 21 15.81 25.20 8.98
N GLU A 22 16.50 25.01 7.84
CA GLU A 22 15.84 24.81 6.54
C GLU A 22 15.12 23.46 6.48
N ARG A 23 15.70 22.40 7.04
CA ARG A 23 15.09 21.07 7.13
C ARG A 23 13.88 21.07 8.05
N GLU A 24 13.95 21.72 9.22
CA GLU A 24 12.81 21.90 10.13
C GLU A 24 11.71 22.74 9.49
N ALA A 25 12.06 23.79 8.74
CA ALA A 25 11.10 24.60 7.99
C ALA A 25 10.42 23.78 6.88
N LYS A 26 11.17 22.94 6.16
CA LYS A 26 10.63 22.03 5.12
C LYS A 26 9.73 20.94 5.72
N LEU A 27 10.11 20.33 6.84
CA LEU A 27 9.29 19.36 7.56
C LEU A 27 7.99 19.98 8.07
N LYS A 28 8.06 21.21 8.59
CA LYS A 28 6.87 21.96 9.01
C LYS A 28 5.97 22.32 7.82
N ALA A 29 6.56 22.75 6.70
CA ALA A 29 5.82 23.04 5.47
C ALA A 29 5.18 21.77 4.86
N ALA A 30 5.88 20.62 4.91
CA ALA A 30 5.34 19.34 4.47
C ALA A 30 4.22 18.84 5.40
N ALA A 31 4.35 19.01 6.71
CA ALA A 31 3.30 18.70 7.68
C ALA A 31 2.08 19.61 7.49
N GLU A 32 2.28 20.91 7.22
CA GLU A 32 1.22 21.87 6.93
C GLU A 32 0.54 21.58 5.58
N ALA A 33 1.31 21.19 4.56
CA ALA A 33 0.77 20.75 3.27
C ALA A 33 -0.03 19.43 3.40
N ARG A 34 0.43 18.50 4.23
CA ARG A 34 -0.31 17.26 4.57
C ARG A 34 -1.59 17.57 5.34
N ALA A 35 -1.53 18.46 6.33
CA ALA A 35 -2.71 18.91 7.08
C ALA A 35 -3.71 19.65 6.16
N ALA A 36 -3.22 20.45 5.22
CA ALA A 36 -4.05 21.14 4.23
C ALA A 36 -4.69 20.15 3.24
N ARG A 37 -3.97 19.11 2.81
CA ARG A 37 -4.52 18.04 1.96
C ARG A 37 -5.53 17.17 2.70
N ALA A 38 -5.27 16.84 3.97
CA ALA A 38 -6.21 16.13 4.83
C ALA A 38 -7.48 16.95 5.07
N ALA A 39 -7.35 18.25 5.38
CA ALA A 39 -8.49 19.15 5.56
C ALA A 39 -9.25 19.42 4.25
N ALA A 40 -8.56 19.46 3.11
CA ALA A 40 -9.21 19.56 1.80
C ALA A 40 -9.96 18.26 1.46
N LYS A 41 -9.40 17.10 1.80
CA LYS A 41 -10.05 15.80 1.65
C LYS A 41 -11.28 15.68 2.56
N GLU A 42 -11.17 16.10 3.82
CA GLU A 42 -12.28 16.12 4.79
C GLU A 42 -13.37 17.12 4.39
N LYS A 43 -13.01 18.29 3.83
CA LYS A 43 -13.98 19.21 3.22
C LYS A 43 -14.65 18.62 1.99
N THR A 44 -13.89 17.96 1.12
CA THR A 44 -14.42 17.27 -0.07
C THR A 44 -15.32 16.10 0.33
N GLU A 45 -14.99 15.37 1.40
CA GLU A 45 -15.82 14.31 1.99
C GLU A 45 -17.06 14.88 2.71
N SER A 46 -16.97 16.08 3.30
CA SER A 46 -18.12 16.78 3.91
C SER A 46 -19.06 17.37 2.87
N GLU A 47 -18.53 17.90 1.76
CA GLU A 47 -19.32 18.40 0.62
C GLU A 47 -19.86 17.24 -0.24
N ALA A 48 -19.18 16.09 -0.29
CA ALA A 48 -19.70 14.84 -0.83
C ALA A 48 -20.74 14.18 0.10
N GLY A 49 -20.67 14.46 1.40
CA GLY A 49 -21.67 14.06 2.41
C GLY A 49 -23.00 14.81 2.30
N GLU A 50 -23.04 15.90 1.52
CA GLU A 50 -24.26 16.61 1.13
C GLU A 50 -24.57 16.39 -0.36
N ALA A 51 -24.27 15.20 -0.88
CA ALA A 51 -24.81 14.75 -2.15
C ALA A 51 -26.31 14.43 -1.98
N ALA A 52 -27.13 15.13 -2.76
CA ALA A 52 -28.54 14.83 -3.00
C ALA A 52 -28.76 13.31 -3.17
N PRO A 53 -29.92 12.76 -2.72
CA PRO A 53 -30.13 11.33 -2.56
C PRO A 53 -29.69 10.59 -3.82
N GLU A 54 -28.66 9.77 -3.66
CA GLU A 54 -28.09 8.93 -4.69
C GLU A 54 -29.20 8.06 -5.26
N VAL A 55 -29.65 8.40 -6.48
CA VAL A 55 -30.64 7.61 -7.20
C VAL A 55 -30.04 6.22 -7.34
N ALA A 56 -30.57 5.26 -6.60
CA ALA A 56 -30.16 3.86 -6.61
C ALA A 56 -30.10 3.37 -8.06
N LYS A 57 -28.89 3.36 -8.62
CA LYS A 57 -28.64 2.85 -9.96
C LYS A 57 -29.06 1.38 -9.98
N PRO A 58 -29.60 0.87 -11.09
CA PRO A 58 -30.00 -0.53 -11.18
C PRO A 58 -28.82 -1.43 -10.80
N PRO A 59 -29.04 -2.49 -10.02
CA PRO A 59 -27.96 -3.34 -9.53
C PRO A 59 -27.17 -3.86 -10.73
N SER A 60 -25.86 -3.60 -10.74
CA SER A 60 -25.00 -4.01 -11.83
C SER A 60 -25.14 -5.52 -12.05
N PRO A 61 -25.04 -6.01 -13.29
CA PRO A 61 -25.21 -7.44 -13.62
C PRO A 61 -24.28 -8.39 -12.84
N ARG A 62 -23.17 -7.86 -12.30
CA ARG A 62 -22.15 -8.58 -11.53
C ARG A 62 -22.35 -8.54 -10.01
N GLN A 63 -23.38 -7.86 -9.50
CA GLN A 63 -23.66 -7.81 -8.06
C GLN A 63 -23.81 -9.21 -7.42
N PRO A 64 -24.55 -10.17 -8.01
CA PRO A 64 -24.68 -11.51 -7.42
C PRO A 64 -23.35 -12.27 -7.33
N GLU A 65 -22.40 -11.94 -8.21
CA GLU A 65 -21.06 -12.54 -8.20
C GLU A 65 -20.23 -12.02 -7.03
N LEU A 66 -20.23 -10.69 -6.80
CA LEU A 66 -19.59 -10.07 -5.65
C LEU A 66 -20.15 -10.62 -4.34
N ASP A 67 -21.47 -10.66 -4.20
CA ASP A 67 -22.14 -11.14 -2.99
C ASP A 67 -21.79 -12.60 -2.69
N ARG A 68 -21.75 -13.45 -3.73
CA ARG A 68 -21.37 -14.86 -3.59
C ARG A 68 -19.90 -15.02 -3.20
N LEU A 69 -19.00 -14.23 -3.80
CA LEU A 69 -17.57 -14.24 -3.45
C LEU A 69 -17.37 -13.83 -1.98
N ALA A 70 -17.97 -12.72 -1.57
CA ALA A 70 -17.88 -12.22 -0.20
C ALA A 70 -18.47 -13.20 0.80
N ALA A 71 -19.65 -13.77 0.51
CA ALA A 71 -20.30 -14.76 1.37
C ALA A 71 -19.45 -16.02 1.55
N LEU A 72 -18.82 -16.51 0.47
CA LEU A 72 -17.98 -17.70 0.54
C LEU A 72 -16.70 -17.47 1.37
N ILE A 73 -16.07 -16.30 1.22
CA ILE A 73 -14.89 -15.95 2.02
C ILE A 73 -15.27 -15.84 3.50
N LYS A 74 -16.43 -15.25 3.79
CA LYS A 74 -16.95 -15.12 5.15
C LYS A 74 -17.28 -16.47 5.79
N SER A 75 -17.86 -17.40 5.03
CA SER A 75 -18.23 -18.73 5.55
C SER A 75 -17.05 -19.66 5.76
N GLU A 76 -16.07 -19.65 4.87
CA GLU A 76 -14.95 -20.60 4.89
C GLU A 76 -13.77 -20.12 5.75
N VAL A 77 -13.54 -18.80 5.83
CA VAL A 77 -12.41 -18.23 6.58
C VAL A 77 -12.90 -17.60 7.90
N SER A 78 -13.63 -16.50 7.80
CA SER A 78 -14.18 -15.75 8.93
C SER A 78 -15.04 -14.59 8.43
N GLU A 79 -16.10 -14.25 9.17
CA GLU A 79 -16.90 -13.04 8.92
C GLU A 79 -16.04 -11.77 8.92
N SER A 80 -14.99 -11.72 9.76
CA SER A 80 -14.06 -10.59 9.86
C SER A 80 -12.98 -10.57 8.78
N ALA A 81 -12.96 -11.54 7.87
CA ALA A 81 -11.98 -11.57 6.79
C ALA A 81 -12.27 -10.51 5.71
N VAL A 82 -13.54 -10.16 5.49
CA VAL A 82 -13.97 -9.17 4.51
C VAL A 82 -14.32 -7.88 5.25
N GLU A 83 -13.54 -6.83 5.01
CA GLU A 83 -13.80 -5.50 5.57
C GLU A 83 -14.84 -4.75 4.75
N ASP A 84 -14.74 -4.83 3.43
CA ASP A 84 -15.63 -4.16 2.50
C ASP A 84 -15.65 -4.89 1.15
N ALA A 85 -16.70 -4.68 0.37
CA ALA A 85 -16.87 -5.28 -0.95
C ALA A 85 -17.70 -4.35 -1.83
N TYR A 86 -17.17 -3.98 -2.99
CA TYR A 86 -17.84 -3.07 -3.92
C TYR A 86 -17.53 -3.42 -5.39
N LEU A 87 -18.32 -2.88 -6.30
CA LEU A 87 -18.09 -3.00 -7.73
C LEU A 87 -17.36 -1.77 -8.25
N ASN A 88 -16.29 -1.97 -8.99
CA ASN A 88 -15.58 -0.88 -9.64
C ASN A 88 -16.22 -0.56 -11.00
N GLU A 89 -17.14 0.41 -11.03
CA GLU A 89 -17.86 0.86 -12.24
C GLU A 89 -16.88 1.25 -13.37
N LEU A 90 -15.78 1.95 -13.02
CA LEU A 90 -14.79 2.43 -13.99
C LEU A 90 -14.02 1.30 -14.68
N ASN A 91 -14.02 0.11 -14.09
CA ASN A 91 -13.34 -1.07 -14.61
C ASN A 91 -14.33 -2.15 -15.05
N GLY A 92 -15.50 -1.75 -15.56
CA GLY A 92 -16.51 -2.67 -16.08
C GLY A 92 -17.18 -3.52 -14.99
N ASP A 93 -17.53 -2.87 -13.88
CA ASP A 93 -18.14 -3.49 -12.70
C ASP A 93 -17.32 -4.67 -12.16
N MET A 94 -15.98 -4.56 -12.16
CA MET A 94 -15.12 -5.60 -11.61
C MET A 94 -15.36 -5.71 -10.10
N PRO A 95 -15.62 -6.92 -9.56
CA PRO A 95 -15.70 -7.16 -8.12
C PRO A 95 -14.40 -6.80 -7.42
N VAL A 96 -14.47 -5.94 -6.41
CA VAL A 96 -13.35 -5.59 -5.53
C VAL A 96 -13.71 -5.94 -4.10
N ILE A 97 -12.85 -6.72 -3.45
CA ILE A 97 -13.05 -7.16 -2.07
C ILE A 97 -11.85 -6.69 -1.24
N ILE A 98 -12.13 -5.97 -0.16
CA ILE A 98 -11.13 -5.55 0.82
C ILE A 98 -11.05 -6.62 1.89
N ILE A 99 -9.86 -7.19 2.02
CA ILE A 99 -9.53 -8.28 2.92
C ILE A 99 -8.69 -7.76 4.07
N ASN A 100 -9.04 -8.19 5.27
CA ASN A 100 -8.21 -7.94 6.44
C ASN A 100 -6.90 -8.74 6.33
N ASN A 101 -5.78 -8.05 6.52
CA ASN A 101 -4.43 -8.62 6.36
C ASN A 101 -4.19 -9.90 7.18
N SER A 102 -4.77 -9.98 8.38
CA SER A 102 -4.60 -11.14 9.28
C SER A 102 -5.08 -12.46 8.67
N TYR A 103 -6.05 -12.39 7.75
CA TYR A 103 -6.67 -13.55 7.10
C TYR A 103 -6.20 -13.74 5.65
N TRP A 104 -5.32 -12.88 5.14
CA TRP A 104 -4.92 -12.90 3.72
C TRP A 104 -4.27 -14.23 3.31
N ARG A 105 -3.51 -14.87 4.22
CA ARG A 105 -2.89 -16.17 3.95
C ARG A 105 -3.92 -17.27 3.72
N GLU A 106 -4.95 -17.32 4.55
CA GLU A 106 -6.03 -18.31 4.47
C GLU A 106 -6.91 -18.03 3.25
N VAL A 107 -7.25 -16.75 3.03
CA VAL A 107 -8.04 -16.31 1.88
C VAL A 107 -7.33 -16.64 0.57
N SER A 108 -6.04 -16.31 0.42
CA SER A 108 -5.29 -16.58 -0.81
C SER A 108 -5.28 -18.07 -1.17
N ARG A 109 -5.11 -18.97 -0.18
CA ARG A 109 -5.22 -20.42 -0.40
C ARG A 109 -6.63 -20.81 -0.84
N LEU A 110 -7.66 -20.34 -0.15
CA LEU A 110 -9.06 -20.62 -0.50
C LEU A 110 -9.37 -20.18 -1.94
N LEU A 111 -8.96 -18.97 -2.34
CA LEU A 111 -9.21 -18.43 -3.69
C LEU A 111 -8.62 -19.33 -4.78
N LYS A 112 -7.47 -19.96 -4.53
CA LYS A 112 -6.79 -20.85 -5.47
C LYS A 112 -7.38 -22.27 -5.46
N GLU A 113 -7.60 -22.83 -4.29
CA GLU A 113 -7.92 -24.25 -4.08
C GLU A 113 -9.41 -24.56 -4.15
N HIS A 114 -10.28 -23.58 -3.84
CA HIS A 114 -11.72 -23.81 -3.80
C HIS A 114 -12.27 -24.12 -5.21
N GLY A 115 -13.00 -25.24 -5.31
CA GLY A 115 -13.49 -25.79 -6.57
C GLY A 115 -14.41 -24.86 -7.36
N GLU A 116 -15.14 -23.96 -6.70
CA GLU A 116 -16.00 -22.97 -7.38
C GLU A 116 -15.25 -21.71 -7.82
N LEU A 117 -14.16 -21.33 -7.15
CA LEU A 117 -13.46 -20.07 -7.41
C LEU A 117 -12.35 -20.27 -8.45
N GLN A 118 -11.45 -21.21 -8.16
CA GLN A 118 -10.34 -21.60 -9.02
C GLN A 118 -9.60 -20.39 -9.60
N PHE A 119 -9.26 -19.40 -8.79
CA PHE A 119 -8.46 -18.25 -9.22
C PHE A 119 -7.03 -18.69 -9.51
N ASN A 120 -6.84 -19.28 -10.69
CA ASN A 120 -5.61 -19.95 -11.04
C ASN A 120 -4.59 -19.02 -11.71
N TYR A 121 -5.01 -17.85 -12.19
CA TYR A 121 -4.18 -16.88 -12.87
C TYR A 121 -4.12 -15.56 -12.08
N LEU A 122 -2.93 -15.21 -11.59
CA LEU A 122 -2.66 -13.91 -10.99
C LEU A 122 -2.16 -12.98 -12.09
N ARG A 123 -2.99 -11.99 -12.45
CA ARG A 123 -2.76 -11.06 -13.57
C ARG A 123 -1.79 -9.95 -13.18
N ASN A 124 -1.95 -9.39 -11.98
CA ASN A 124 -1.15 -8.27 -11.51
C ASN A 124 -1.16 -8.20 -9.97
N VAL A 125 -0.07 -7.71 -9.38
CA VAL A 125 -0.03 -7.27 -7.99
C VAL A 125 0.55 -5.86 -7.96
N SER A 126 -0.12 -4.95 -7.27
CA SER A 126 0.29 -3.55 -7.19
C SER A 126 0.11 -3.01 -5.78
N GLY A 127 1.07 -2.23 -5.29
CA GLY A 127 0.94 -1.50 -4.03
C GLY A 127 0.43 -0.07 -4.25
N VAL A 128 -0.32 0.45 -3.30
CA VAL A 128 -0.83 1.83 -3.30
C VAL A 128 -0.60 2.46 -1.92
N ASP A 129 0.00 3.65 -1.88
CA ASP A 129 0.15 4.47 -0.66
C ASP A 129 -0.98 5.51 -0.60
N TYR A 130 -1.85 5.38 0.40
CA TYR A 130 -2.94 6.33 0.69
C TYR A 130 -2.55 7.38 1.75
N GLU A 131 -1.27 7.50 2.10
CA GLU A 131 -0.71 8.36 3.17
C GLU A 131 -1.13 7.97 4.59
N THR A 132 -2.35 7.47 4.78
CA THR A 132 -2.85 6.97 6.08
C THR A 132 -2.56 5.47 6.26
N HIS A 133 -2.66 4.70 5.18
CA HIS A 133 -2.43 3.26 5.14
C HIS A 133 -1.86 2.87 3.78
N MET A 134 -1.35 1.64 3.69
CA MET A 134 -0.92 1.05 2.42
C MET A 134 -1.87 -0.07 2.02
N GLU A 135 -2.10 -0.22 0.72
CA GLU A 135 -2.88 -1.31 0.16
C GLU A 135 -2.03 -2.12 -0.81
N VAL A 136 -2.19 -3.45 -0.79
CA VAL A 136 -1.71 -4.33 -1.86
C VAL A 136 -2.91 -4.89 -2.59
N VAL A 137 -2.96 -4.66 -3.90
CA VAL A 137 -4.07 -5.05 -4.77
C VAL A 137 -3.63 -6.23 -5.63
N TYR A 138 -4.36 -7.34 -5.52
CA TYR A 138 -4.17 -8.56 -6.29
C TYR A 138 -5.29 -8.68 -7.32
N HIS A 139 -4.93 -8.63 -8.60
CA HIS A 139 -5.88 -8.87 -9.69
C HIS A 139 -5.85 -10.34 -10.08
N LEU A 140 -6.91 -11.06 -9.71
CA LEU A 140 -7.03 -12.49 -9.95
C LEU A 140 -8.02 -12.78 -11.08
N TYR A 141 -7.72 -13.83 -11.82
CA TYR A 141 -8.54 -14.35 -12.91
C TYR A 141 -8.67 -15.87 -12.77
N SER A 142 -9.88 -16.37 -12.95
CA SER A 142 -10.17 -17.79 -13.02
C SER A 142 -10.29 -18.21 -14.48
N LEU A 143 -9.31 -18.94 -15.00
CA LEU A 143 -9.33 -19.43 -16.39
C LEU A 143 -10.48 -20.43 -16.63
N SER A 144 -10.89 -21.16 -15.59
CA SER A 144 -11.99 -22.13 -15.67
C SER A 144 -13.35 -21.45 -15.79
N THR A 145 -13.63 -20.50 -14.90
CA THR A 145 -14.94 -19.82 -14.84
C THR A 145 -15.00 -18.54 -15.67
N LYS A 146 -13.85 -18.08 -16.19
CA LYS A 146 -13.65 -16.80 -16.89
C LYS A 146 -14.03 -15.56 -16.08
N ARG A 147 -14.00 -15.70 -14.75
CA ARG A 147 -14.33 -14.64 -13.79
C ARG A 147 -13.07 -13.91 -13.36
N GLU A 148 -13.23 -12.63 -13.06
CA GLU A 148 -12.15 -11.76 -12.62
C GLU A 148 -12.58 -10.99 -11.38
N ALA A 149 -11.66 -10.82 -10.44
CA ALA A 149 -11.89 -10.08 -9.21
C ALA A 149 -10.58 -9.46 -8.73
N ALA A 150 -10.68 -8.32 -8.06
CA ALA A 150 -9.56 -7.68 -7.38
C ALA A 150 -9.69 -7.86 -5.87
N PHE A 151 -8.60 -8.23 -5.23
CA PHE A 151 -8.52 -8.36 -3.78
C PHE A 151 -7.56 -7.33 -3.24
N LYS A 152 -8.03 -6.47 -2.35
CA LYS A 152 -7.23 -5.43 -1.71
C LYS A 152 -6.90 -5.86 -0.29
N VAL A 153 -5.64 -5.78 0.09
CA VAL A 153 -5.21 -6.05 1.47
C VAL A 153 -4.69 -4.76 2.07
N LYS A 154 -5.35 -4.29 3.12
CA LYS A 154 -4.96 -3.09 3.85
C LYS A 154 -3.92 -3.41 4.90
N THR A 155 -2.87 -2.61 4.98
CA THR A 155 -1.84 -2.70 6.02
C THR A 155 -1.50 -1.32 6.56
N GLU A 156 -1.04 -1.29 7.81
CA GLU A 156 -0.48 -0.10 8.44
C GLU A 156 0.72 0.45 7.65
N ARG A 157 0.91 1.77 7.65
CA ARG A 157 1.95 2.43 6.86
C ARG A 157 3.36 2.27 7.44
N ASP A 158 3.48 2.37 8.77
CA ASP A 158 4.78 2.38 9.46
C ASP A 158 5.42 0.98 9.55
N ALA A 159 4.58 -0.06 9.67
CA ALA A 159 4.98 -1.46 9.73
C ALA A 159 4.22 -2.28 8.68
N ALA A 160 4.28 -1.81 7.42
CA ALA A 160 3.59 -2.44 6.31
C ALA A 160 4.14 -3.85 6.03
N ALA A 161 3.35 -4.87 6.34
CA ALA A 161 3.73 -6.27 6.10
C ALA A 161 2.51 -7.06 5.66
N VAL A 162 2.59 -7.75 4.52
CA VAL A 162 1.48 -8.56 3.97
C VAL A 162 1.99 -9.95 3.66
N PHE A 163 1.26 -11.00 4.04
CA PHE A 163 1.74 -12.36 3.77
C PHE A 163 1.96 -12.61 2.27
N SER A 164 3.11 -13.17 1.93
CA SER A 164 3.47 -13.43 0.53
C SER A 164 2.47 -14.38 -0.13
N ALA A 165 2.01 -13.99 -1.32
CA ALA A 165 1.16 -14.79 -2.17
C ALA A 165 1.99 -15.73 -3.07
N THR A 166 3.33 -15.65 -3.06
CA THR A 166 4.21 -16.52 -3.85
C THR A 166 4.03 -18.03 -3.63
N PRO A 167 3.74 -18.54 -2.41
CA PRO A 167 3.50 -19.96 -2.23
C PRO A 167 2.21 -20.44 -2.93
N VAL A 168 1.29 -19.52 -3.23
CA VAL A 168 0.00 -19.81 -3.89
C VAL A 168 0.10 -19.54 -5.41
N TRP A 169 0.69 -18.40 -5.79
CA TRP A 169 0.95 -18.00 -7.17
C TRP A 169 2.40 -17.60 -7.34
N ALA A 170 3.19 -18.45 -8.01
CA ALA A 170 4.60 -18.17 -8.28
C ALA A 170 4.84 -16.87 -9.07
N THR A 171 3.84 -16.38 -9.82
CA THR A 171 3.92 -15.12 -10.57
C THR A 171 4.01 -13.89 -9.66
N ALA A 172 3.59 -13.98 -8.39
CA ALA A 172 3.65 -12.86 -7.44
C ALA A 172 5.09 -12.44 -7.09
N ASN A 173 6.09 -13.28 -7.35
CA ASN A 173 7.46 -13.08 -6.86
C ASN A 173 8.06 -11.74 -7.28
N TRP A 174 7.98 -11.41 -8.57
CA TRP A 174 8.54 -10.18 -9.08
C TRP A 174 7.77 -8.95 -8.60
N ASN A 175 6.44 -9.03 -8.57
CA ASN A 175 5.61 -7.91 -8.16
C ASN A 175 5.74 -7.61 -6.65
N GLU A 176 5.82 -8.62 -5.79
CA GLU A 176 6.03 -8.42 -4.35
C GLU A 176 7.40 -7.79 -4.08
N ARG A 177 8.44 -8.18 -4.83
CA ARG A 177 9.77 -7.55 -4.76
C ARG A 177 9.75 -6.10 -5.26
N GLU A 178 9.02 -5.81 -6.33
CA GLU A 178 8.83 -4.45 -6.85
C GLU A 178 8.20 -3.55 -5.78
N ILE A 179 7.12 -4.03 -5.15
CA ILE A 179 6.39 -3.30 -4.11
C ILE A 179 7.29 -3.09 -2.89
N TYR A 180 8.05 -4.10 -2.47
CA TYR A 180 9.02 -3.95 -1.39
C TYR A 180 10.08 -2.89 -1.70
N ASP A 181 10.61 -2.88 -2.91
CA ASP A 181 11.64 -1.93 -3.30
C ASP A 181 11.09 -0.50 -3.40
N LEU A 182 9.95 -0.32 -4.04
CA LEU A 182 9.41 1.00 -4.36
C LEU A 182 8.53 1.60 -3.26
N LEU A 183 7.85 0.78 -2.46
CA LEU A 183 6.92 1.20 -1.40
C LEU A 183 7.34 0.71 0.00
N GLY A 184 8.26 -0.25 0.12
CA GLY A 184 8.74 -0.71 1.42
C GLY A 184 7.73 -1.54 2.20
N ILE A 185 6.81 -2.23 1.50
CA ILE A 185 5.92 -3.22 2.13
C ILE A 185 6.67 -4.54 2.19
N ASP A 186 6.79 -5.13 3.39
CA ASP A 186 7.43 -6.42 3.57
C ASP A 186 6.47 -7.59 3.27
N PHE A 187 7.02 -8.70 2.79
CA PHE A 187 6.26 -9.89 2.42
C PHE A 187 6.78 -11.13 3.15
N PRO A 188 6.36 -11.35 4.42
CA PRO A 188 6.75 -12.54 5.16
C PRO A 188 6.34 -13.81 4.42
N GLY A 189 7.28 -14.75 4.28
CA GLY A 189 7.11 -16.01 3.55
C GLY A 189 7.55 -15.99 2.09
N HIS A 190 8.01 -14.84 1.57
CA HIS A 190 8.55 -14.75 0.23
C HIS A 190 9.96 -15.41 0.13
N PRO A 191 10.28 -16.14 -0.95
CA PRO A 191 11.53 -16.90 -1.06
C PRO A 191 12.80 -16.03 -1.21
N ASP A 192 12.68 -14.84 -1.81
CA ASP A 192 13.83 -13.95 -2.07
C ASP A 192 13.42 -12.47 -2.00
N MET A 193 13.45 -11.88 -0.80
CA MET A 193 13.15 -10.46 -0.59
C MET A 193 14.39 -9.59 -0.76
N ARG A 194 14.76 -9.34 -2.01
CA ARG A 194 15.79 -8.38 -2.39
C ARG A 194 15.23 -7.37 -3.39
N ARG A 195 15.79 -6.16 -3.35
CA ARG A 195 15.49 -5.08 -4.29
C ARG A 195 15.71 -5.50 -5.74
N ILE A 196 15.00 -4.85 -6.67
CA ILE A 196 15.04 -5.18 -8.10
C ILE A 196 15.08 -3.97 -9.02
N MET A 197 14.45 -2.86 -8.63
CA MET A 197 14.36 -1.63 -9.39
C MET A 197 15.48 -0.67 -9.00
N MET A 198 15.68 -0.49 -7.69
CA MET A 198 16.64 0.45 -7.15
C MET A 198 18.02 -0.18 -6.93
N PRO A 199 19.10 0.61 -7.08
CA PRO A 199 20.43 0.21 -6.64
C PRO A 199 20.47 -0.22 -5.17
N ASP A 200 21.39 -1.12 -4.84
CA ASP A 200 21.55 -1.67 -3.48
C ASP A 200 21.89 -0.59 -2.42
N ASP A 201 22.50 0.51 -2.85
CA ASP A 201 22.89 1.66 -2.05
C ASP A 201 21.79 2.74 -1.91
N TRP A 202 20.65 2.57 -2.59
CA TRP A 202 19.57 3.54 -2.54
C TRP A 202 18.95 3.63 -1.13
N VAL A 203 18.65 4.84 -0.67
CA VAL A 203 18.02 5.04 0.65
C VAL A 203 16.60 5.57 0.45
N GLY A 204 15.62 4.84 0.99
CA GLY A 204 14.20 5.16 0.87
C GLY A 204 13.44 4.36 -0.20
N HIS A 205 12.20 4.78 -0.45
CA HIS A 205 11.21 4.10 -1.28
C HIS A 205 10.52 5.11 -2.19
N PRO A 206 10.90 5.21 -3.48
CA PRO A 206 10.51 6.32 -4.35
C PRO A 206 9.01 6.54 -4.56
N LEU A 207 8.19 5.49 -4.45
CA LEU A 207 6.74 5.60 -4.69
C LEU A 207 5.95 5.99 -3.43
N ARG A 208 6.60 6.11 -2.27
CA ARG A 208 5.93 6.64 -1.09
C ARG A 208 5.66 8.14 -1.26
N LYS A 209 4.50 8.60 -0.79
CA LYS A 209 4.10 10.01 -0.94
C LYS A 209 4.93 10.98 -0.09
N ASP A 210 5.68 10.47 0.88
CA ASP A 210 6.61 11.22 1.72
C ASP A 210 8.06 11.19 1.22
N TYR A 211 8.32 10.52 0.09
CA TYR A 211 9.67 10.46 -0.46
C TYR A 211 10.10 11.83 -1.00
N GLU A 212 11.19 12.37 -0.46
CA GLU A 212 11.88 13.53 -1.02
C GLU A 212 12.93 13.05 -2.01
N PRO A 213 12.85 13.46 -3.30
CA PRO A 213 13.88 13.15 -4.27
C PRO A 213 15.25 13.64 -3.80
N ILE A 214 16.27 12.81 -4.00
CA ILE A 214 17.67 13.16 -3.69
C ILE A 214 18.11 14.38 -4.51
N ASP A 215 17.55 14.55 -5.71
CA ASP A 215 17.73 15.72 -6.56
C ASP A 215 16.38 16.44 -6.77
N PRO A 216 16.18 17.65 -6.22
CA PRO A 216 14.95 18.40 -6.39
C PRO A 216 14.80 19.08 -7.75
N GLU A 217 15.81 19.03 -8.63
CA GLU A 217 15.82 19.73 -9.93
C GLU A 217 15.48 18.85 -11.15
N VAL A 218 15.04 17.60 -10.94
CA VAL A 218 14.60 16.68 -12.01
C VAL A 218 13.12 16.35 -11.90
#